data_AF-A0A535EWA3-F1
#
_entry.id   AF-A0A535EWA3-F1
#
_cell.length_a   1.000
_cell.length_b   1.000
_cell.length_c   1.000
_cell.angle_alpha   90.00
_cell.angle_beta   90.00
_cell.angle_gamma   90.00
#
_symmetry.space_group_name_H-M   'P 1'
#
loop_
_entity.id
_entity.type
_entity.pdbx_description
1 polymer ?
#
loop_
_entity_poly.entity_id
_entity_poly.type
_entity_poly.pdbx_seq_one_letter_code
_entity_poly.pdbx_strand_id
1 'polypeptide(L)'
;MATVPYYSYTPRENKNRVLFGRAKELAPGSTFEFFVFAQEQRQLPQWIRLGKWMSKAEVLCKWYTVGTKEANLVESKEPRLVACPINPLDIASHRLTTFDIIVMPPVSLLTNTRVTGMCCELQAETIFHDKPDTKRYVPIGMSYFTGKAAEQ
;
A
#
# COMPACT_ATOMS: atom_id res chain seq x y z
N MET A 1 25.57 -8.33 -26.77
CA MET A 1 25.59 -7.62 -25.47
C MET A 1 24.87 -6.30 -25.68
N ALA A 2 23.64 -6.17 -25.17
CA ALA A 2 22.83 -4.97 -25.36
C ALA A 2 22.91 -4.11 -24.09
N THR A 3 23.63 -3.00 -24.18
CA THR A 3 23.72 -1.99 -23.12
C THR A 3 22.65 -0.94 -23.40
N VAL A 4 21.41 -1.15 -22.91
CA VAL A 4 20.35 -0.14 -23.01
C VAL A 4 20.25 0.58 -21.66
N PRO A 5 20.70 1.84 -21.55
CA PRO A 5 20.55 2.60 -20.30
C PRO A 5 19.09 3.05 -20.15
N TYR A 6 18.38 2.49 -19.16
CA TYR A 6 16.96 2.76 -18.88
C TYR A 6 16.72 4.05 -18.05
N TYR A 7 17.65 5.01 -18.07
CA TYR A 7 17.46 6.28 -17.37
C TYR A 7 17.00 7.35 -18.37
N SER A 8 15.69 7.58 -18.42
CA SER A 8 15.12 8.76 -19.07
C SER A 8 15.53 9.99 -18.25
N TYR A 9 16.61 10.64 -18.67
CA TYR A 9 16.96 11.97 -18.18
C TYR A 9 15.77 12.89 -18.45
N THR A 10 15.05 13.27 -17.39
CA THR A 10 13.97 14.25 -17.49
C THR A 10 14.59 15.63 -17.23
N PRO A 11 14.63 16.53 -18.22
CA PRO A 11 15.18 17.86 -18.03
C PRO A 11 14.41 18.57 -16.91
N ARG A 12 15.14 19.21 -15.98
CA ARG A 12 14.50 20.03 -14.94
C ARG A 12 13.91 21.28 -15.59
N GLU A 13 12.60 21.30 -15.79
CA GLU A 13 11.88 22.51 -16.19
C GLU A 13 11.78 23.48 -15.00
N ASN A 14 12.38 24.68 -15.14
CA ASN A 14 12.31 25.76 -14.15
C ASN A 14 11.07 26.67 -14.30
N LYS A 15 10.12 26.31 -15.17
CA LYS A 15 8.87 27.06 -15.37
C LYS A 15 7.74 26.36 -14.63
N ASN A 16 6.99 27.12 -13.83
CA ASN A 16 5.79 26.63 -13.15
C ASN A 16 4.63 26.51 -14.15
N ARG A 17 4.71 25.53 -15.07
CA ARG A 17 3.61 25.18 -15.97
C ARG A 17 2.60 24.34 -15.20
N VAL A 18 1.32 24.63 -15.39
CA VAL A 18 0.26 23.73 -14.93
C VAL A 18 0.34 22.47 -15.78
N LEU A 19 0.87 21.40 -15.19
CA LEU A 19 0.93 20.08 -15.79
C LEU A 19 -0.43 19.41 -15.60
N PHE A 20 -1.30 19.51 -16.59
CA PHE A 20 -2.49 18.68 -16.65
C PHE A 20 -2.10 17.26 -17.10
N GLY A 21 -2.47 16.25 -16.31
CA GLY A 21 -2.43 14.84 -16.73
C GLY A 21 -1.17 14.01 -16.43
N ARG A 22 -0.19 14.48 -15.62
CA ARG A 22 0.94 13.62 -15.20
C ARG A 22 1.37 13.71 -13.73
N ALA A 23 0.88 14.69 -12.97
CA ALA A 23 1.09 14.72 -11.52
C ALA A 23 -0.03 15.53 -10.83
N LYS A 24 -0.76 14.86 -9.93
CA LYS A 24 -1.73 15.38 -8.94
C LYS A 24 -3.21 15.41 -9.34
N GLU A 25 -3.81 14.24 -9.48
CA GLU A 25 -5.27 14.06 -9.44
C GLU A 25 -5.75 13.81 -8.00
N LEU A 26 -5.37 14.67 -7.05
CA LEU A 26 -5.99 14.63 -5.73
C LEU A 26 -7.02 15.76 -5.68
N ALA A 27 -8.29 15.41 -5.85
CA ALA A 27 -9.38 16.34 -5.69
C ALA A 27 -9.55 16.70 -4.21
N PRO A 28 -9.99 17.93 -3.88
CA PRO A 28 -10.45 18.22 -2.53
C PRO A 28 -11.50 17.19 -2.08
N GLY A 29 -11.32 16.63 -0.88
CA GLY A 29 -12.18 15.57 -0.35
C GLY A 29 -11.79 14.15 -0.75
N SER A 30 -10.71 13.94 -1.52
CA SER A 30 -10.17 12.58 -1.72
C SER A 30 -9.79 11.94 -0.38
N THR A 31 -10.26 10.72 -0.16
CA THR A 31 -9.90 9.87 0.98
C THR A 31 -8.93 8.79 0.54
N PHE A 32 -8.04 8.39 1.44
CA PHE A 32 -7.05 7.33 1.19
C PHE A 32 -7.03 6.40 2.39
N GLU A 33 -7.00 5.11 2.11
CA GLU A 33 -6.91 4.07 3.13
C GLU A 33 -5.55 3.38 3.04
N PHE A 34 -4.90 3.21 4.19
CA PHE A 34 -3.60 2.56 4.31
C PHE A 34 -3.64 1.57 5.48
N PHE A 35 -2.90 0.48 5.32
CA PHE A 35 -2.75 -0.54 6.36
C PHE A 35 -1.29 -0.55 6.82
N VAL A 36 -1.09 -0.55 8.13
CA VAL A 36 0.23 -0.56 8.76
C VAL A 36 0.25 -1.64 9.83
N PHE A 37 1.29 -2.46 9.84
CA PHE A 37 1.58 -3.36 10.93
C PHE A 37 2.56 -2.70 11.89
N ALA A 38 2.24 -2.74 13.19
CA ALA A 38 3.11 -2.26 14.25
C ALA A 38 3.10 -3.26 15.41
N GLN A 39 4.22 -3.40 16.11
CA GLN A 39 4.32 -4.25 17.30
C GLN A 39 3.49 -3.69 18.47
N GLU A 40 3.38 -2.37 18.54
CA GLU A 40 2.66 -1.65 19.58
C GLU A 40 1.85 -0.52 18.93
N GLN A 41 0.76 -0.13 19.57
CA GLN A 41 -0.01 1.04 19.13
C GLN A 41 0.85 2.30 19.24
N ARG A 42 0.81 3.14 18.21
CA ARG A 42 1.57 4.39 18.15
C ARG A 42 0.64 5.55 17.86
N GLN A 43 0.96 6.71 18.43
CA GLN A 43 0.28 7.95 18.06
C GLN A 43 0.79 8.39 16.67
N LEU A 44 -0.11 8.42 15.70
CA LEU A 44 0.17 8.95 14.37
C LEU A 44 -0.05 10.48 14.36
N PRO A 45 0.67 11.23 13.51
CA PRO A 45 0.44 12.66 13.36
C PRO A 45 -0.95 12.92 12.83
N GLN A 46 -1.65 13.92 13.36
CA GLN A 46 -3.00 14.29 12.90
C GLN A 46 -3.02 14.78 11.43
N TRP A 47 -1.90 15.33 10.94
CA TRP A 47 -1.81 15.90 9.60
C TRP A 47 -0.57 15.40 8.85
N ILE A 48 -0.75 14.91 7.63
CA ILE A 48 0.35 14.57 6.72
C ILE A 48 0.39 15.57 5.57
N ARG A 49 1.59 16.05 5.23
CA ARG A 49 1.80 16.93 4.08
C ARG A 49 1.83 16.11 2.79
N LEU A 50 0.93 16.43 1.85
CA LEU A 50 0.81 15.74 0.55
C LEU A 50 1.70 16.36 -0.56
N GLY A 51 2.75 17.08 -0.15
CA GLY A 51 3.74 17.68 -1.06
C GLY A 51 3.50 19.16 -1.36
N LYS A 52 3.19 19.48 -2.62
CA LYS A 52 3.16 20.84 -3.18
C LYS A 52 1.88 21.60 -2.76
N TRP A 53 1.93 22.93 -2.83
CA TRP A 53 0.81 23.84 -2.51
C TRP A 53 0.27 23.75 -1.08
N MET A 54 1.11 23.32 -0.13
CA MET A 54 0.75 23.22 1.29
C MET A 54 -0.46 22.30 1.57
N SER A 55 -0.79 21.40 0.64
CA SER A 55 -1.86 20.43 0.83
C SER A 55 -1.57 19.52 2.02
N LYS A 56 -2.57 19.32 2.87
CA LYS A 56 -2.54 18.45 4.03
C LYS A 56 -3.71 17.46 3.95
N ALA A 57 -3.50 16.25 4.44
CA ALA A 57 -4.56 15.30 4.75
C ALA A 57 -4.64 15.10 6.25
N GLU A 58 -5.86 15.06 6.78
CA GLU A 58 -6.11 14.60 8.13
C GLU A 58 -5.88 13.09 8.19
N VAL A 59 -5.27 12.64 9.28
CA VAL A 59 -5.03 11.22 9.55
C VAL A 59 -6.04 10.75 10.57
N LEU A 60 -6.89 9.83 10.12
CA LEU A 60 -7.77 9.04 10.99
C LEU A 60 -7.15 7.65 11.14
N CYS A 61 -7.01 7.19 12.38
CA CYS A 61 -6.36 5.92 12.68
C CYS A 61 -7.25 5.07 13.59
N LYS A 62 -7.33 3.79 13.27
CA LYS A 62 -7.96 2.76 14.11
C LYS A 62 -7.02 1.58 14.21
N TRP A 63 -6.76 1.15 15.44
CA TRP A 63 -5.86 0.04 15.73
C TRP A 63 -6.65 -1.23 16.00
N TYR A 64 -6.18 -2.34 15.43
CA TYR A 64 -6.67 -3.68 15.74
C TYR A 64 -5.52 -4.54 16.21
N THR A 65 -5.84 -5.53 17.05
CA THR A 65 -4.85 -6.53 17.47
C THR A 65 -4.97 -7.74 16.57
N VAL A 66 -3.91 -8.06 15.82
CA VAL A 66 -3.90 -9.23 14.92
C VAL A 66 -4.14 -10.51 15.72
N GLY A 67 -5.02 -11.38 15.22
CA GLY A 67 -5.41 -12.63 15.87
C GLY A 67 -6.63 -12.51 16.79
N THR A 68 -7.24 -11.34 16.91
CA THR A 68 -8.54 -11.17 17.58
C THR A 68 -9.70 -11.26 16.59
N LYS A 69 -10.94 -11.32 17.09
CA LYS A 69 -12.16 -11.38 16.28
C LYS A 69 -12.30 -10.23 15.27
N GLU A 70 -11.71 -9.08 15.57
CA GLU A 70 -11.77 -7.88 14.72
C GLU A 70 -10.73 -7.92 13.59
N ALA A 71 -9.65 -8.69 13.77
CA ALA A 71 -8.52 -8.80 12.86
C ALA A 71 -8.03 -10.26 12.81
N ASN A 72 -8.85 -11.14 12.25
CA ASN A 72 -8.60 -12.58 12.27
C ASN A 72 -7.46 -12.96 11.32
N LEU A 73 -6.63 -13.91 11.74
CA LEU A 73 -5.66 -14.54 10.84
C LEU A 73 -6.35 -15.67 10.07
N VAL A 74 -6.26 -15.60 8.75
CA VAL A 74 -6.87 -16.56 7.83
C VAL A 74 -5.81 -17.03 6.85
N GLU A 75 -5.57 -18.34 6.81
CA GLU A 75 -4.80 -18.96 5.74
C GLU A 75 -5.73 -19.26 4.56
N SER A 76 -5.60 -18.49 3.49
CA SER A 76 -6.45 -18.67 2.31
C SER A 76 -5.79 -19.61 1.31
N LYS A 77 -6.43 -20.77 1.10
CA LYS A 77 -6.09 -21.69 -0.01
C LYS A 77 -6.54 -21.15 -1.36
N GLU A 78 -7.59 -20.33 -1.38
CA GLU A 78 -8.09 -19.67 -2.60
C GLU A 78 -7.54 -18.25 -2.74
N PRO A 79 -7.32 -17.75 -3.98
CA PRO A 79 -6.80 -16.40 -4.19
C PRO A 79 -7.75 -15.30 -3.71
N ARG A 80 -7.36 -14.56 -2.68
CA ARG A 80 -8.12 -13.42 -2.13
C ARG A 80 -7.62 -12.11 -2.69
N LEU A 81 -8.54 -11.20 -2.96
CA LEU A 81 -8.23 -9.84 -3.39
C LEU A 81 -7.68 -9.05 -2.21
N VAL A 82 -6.49 -8.48 -2.38
CA VAL A 82 -5.82 -7.60 -1.40
C VAL A 82 -6.56 -6.26 -1.34
N ALA A 83 -6.69 -5.72 -0.12
CA ALA A 83 -7.48 -4.53 0.16
C ALA A 83 -6.94 -3.24 -0.48
N CYS A 84 -5.63 -3.15 -0.70
CA CYS A 84 -4.96 -1.94 -1.19
C CYS A 84 -3.89 -2.28 -2.24
N PRO A 85 -3.45 -1.29 -3.05
CA PRO A 85 -2.22 -1.40 -3.80
C PRO A 85 -1.05 -1.73 -2.87
N ILE A 86 -0.20 -2.67 -3.26
CA ILE A 86 0.83 -3.21 -2.38
C ILE A 86 2.19 -3.20 -3.05
N ASN A 87 3.26 -3.03 -2.26
CA ASN A 87 4.61 -3.19 -2.78
C ASN A 87 4.86 -4.69 -3.06
N PRO A 88 5.47 -5.07 -4.20
CA PRO A 88 5.84 -6.45 -4.46
C PRO A 88 6.61 -7.15 -3.33
N LEU A 89 7.38 -6.40 -2.53
CA LEU A 89 8.12 -6.96 -1.39
C LEU A 89 7.24 -7.37 -0.21
N ASP A 90 6.06 -6.78 -0.06
CA ASP A 90 5.17 -7.06 1.05
C ASP A 90 4.49 -8.43 0.95
N ILE A 91 4.50 -9.04 -0.24
CA ILE A 91 3.87 -10.35 -0.53
C ILE A 91 4.90 -11.48 -0.68
N ALA A 92 6.12 -11.31 -0.16
CA ALA A 92 7.21 -12.28 -0.34
C ALA A 92 6.87 -13.69 0.17
N SER A 93 6.02 -13.81 1.19
CA SER A 93 5.54 -15.08 1.76
C SER A 93 4.29 -15.64 1.08
N HIS A 94 3.77 -14.97 0.05
CA HIS A 94 2.50 -15.31 -0.59
C HIS A 94 2.70 -15.76 -2.03
N ARG A 95 1.78 -16.57 -2.52
CA ARG A 95 1.72 -16.90 -3.94
C ARG A 95 0.74 -15.98 -4.65
N LEU A 96 1.31 -15.12 -5.48
CA LEU A 96 0.63 -14.17 -6.36
C LEU A 96 -0.06 -14.91 -7.52
N THR A 97 -1.34 -14.60 -7.78
CA THR A 97 -2.14 -15.23 -8.86
C THR A 97 -2.44 -14.26 -10.00
N THR A 98 -3.05 -13.11 -9.69
CA THR A 98 -3.37 -12.06 -10.67
C THR A 98 -3.07 -10.70 -10.07
N PHE A 99 -2.65 -9.76 -10.90
CA PHE A 99 -2.41 -8.38 -10.51
C PHE A 99 -2.26 -7.51 -11.75
N ASP A 100 -2.53 -6.23 -11.58
CA ASP A 100 -2.13 -5.18 -12.49
C ASP A 100 -0.96 -4.39 -11.88
N ILE A 101 -0.17 -3.71 -12.70
CA ILE A 101 0.95 -2.89 -12.24
C ILE A 101 0.62 -1.41 -12.42
N ILE A 102 0.71 -0.66 -11.32
CA ILE A 102 0.76 0.80 -11.38
C ILE A 102 2.24 1.21 -11.42
N VAL A 103 2.70 1.62 -12.60
CA VAL A 103 4.09 2.05 -12.80
C VAL A 103 4.27 3.46 -12.27
N MET A 104 4.96 3.59 -11.14
CA MET A 104 5.35 4.89 -10.58
C MET A 104 6.75 4.80 -9.93
N PRO A 105 7.61 5.83 -10.06
CA PRO A 105 8.82 5.93 -9.25
C PRO A 105 8.48 6.25 -7.77
N PRO A 106 9.28 5.80 -6.78
CA PRO A 106 10.50 4.99 -6.90
C PRO A 106 10.24 3.47 -6.98
N VAL A 107 9.04 3.00 -6.63
CA VAL A 107 8.66 1.58 -6.65
C VAL A 107 7.28 1.45 -7.27
N SER A 108 7.14 0.54 -8.24
CA SER A 108 5.84 0.21 -8.83
C SER A 108 4.99 -0.58 -7.84
N LEU A 109 3.68 -0.30 -7.84
CA LEU A 109 2.74 -0.97 -6.96
C LEU A 109 1.92 -2.01 -7.73
N LEU A 110 1.53 -3.07 -7.03
CA LEU A 110 0.60 -4.07 -7.55
C LEU A 110 -0.81 -3.71 -7.13
N THR A 111 -1.74 -3.63 -8.08
CA THR A 111 -3.18 -3.41 -7.82
C THR A 111 -4.02 -4.56 -8.36
N ASN A 112 -5.28 -4.66 -7.94
CA ASN A 112 -6.15 -5.81 -8.24
C ASN A 112 -5.49 -7.16 -7.89
N THR A 113 -4.64 -7.12 -6.85
CA THR A 113 -3.73 -8.19 -6.47
C THR A 113 -4.50 -9.31 -5.81
N ARG A 114 -4.39 -10.52 -6.34
CA ARG A 114 -4.93 -11.75 -5.73
C ARG A 114 -3.80 -12.64 -5.24
N VAL A 115 -3.86 -13.01 -3.95
CA VAL A 115 -2.82 -13.82 -3.29
C VAL A 115 -3.40 -15.01 -2.55
N THR A 116 -2.59 -16.06 -2.45
CA THR A 116 -2.80 -17.21 -1.55
C THR A 116 -1.72 -17.21 -0.47
N GLY A 117 -2.10 -17.59 0.75
CA GLY A 117 -1.25 -17.54 1.93
C GLY A 117 -1.95 -16.91 3.14
N MET A 118 -1.16 -16.57 4.15
CA MET A 118 -1.65 -15.98 5.40
C MET A 118 -2.07 -14.52 5.21
N CYS A 119 -3.31 -14.19 5.56
CA CYS A 119 -3.82 -12.83 5.52
C CYS A 119 -4.50 -12.48 6.84
N CYS A 120 -4.50 -11.19 7.17
CA CYS A 120 -5.38 -10.62 8.16
C CYS A 120 -6.71 -10.23 7.50
N GLU A 121 -7.82 -10.71 8.04
CA GLU A 121 -9.18 -10.33 7.64
C GLU A 121 -9.71 -9.23 8.55
N LEU A 122 -10.08 -8.09 7.95
CA LEU A 122 -10.64 -6.91 8.61
C LEU A 122 -12.04 -6.61 8.05
N GLN A 123 -12.88 -5.95 8.85
CA GLN A 123 -14.12 -5.35 8.32
C GLN A 123 -13.82 -3.97 7.74
N ALA A 124 -14.54 -3.59 6.68
CA ALA A 124 -14.42 -2.26 6.12
C ALA A 124 -15.03 -1.23 7.07
N GLU A 125 -14.34 -0.11 7.25
CA GLU A 125 -14.86 0.98 8.07
C GLU A 125 -15.70 1.94 7.23
N THR A 126 -16.81 2.42 7.80
CA THR A 126 -17.73 3.36 7.15
C THR A 126 -17.05 4.66 6.72
N ILE A 127 -15.97 5.05 7.40
CA ILE A 127 -15.22 6.28 7.13
C ILE A 127 -14.50 6.21 5.77
N PHE A 128 -14.10 5.01 5.35
CA PHE A 128 -13.34 4.82 4.12
C PHE A 128 -14.19 4.24 2.99
N HIS A 129 -15.34 3.63 3.30
CA HIS A 129 -16.13 2.85 2.34
C HIS A 129 -17.63 3.10 2.47
N ASP A 130 -18.31 3.18 1.32
CA ASP A 130 -19.77 3.28 1.25
C ASP A 130 -20.48 2.02 1.79
N LYS A 131 -19.79 0.88 1.86
CA LYS A 131 -20.31 -0.43 2.29
C LYS A 131 -19.40 -1.09 3.34
N PRO A 132 -19.64 -0.87 4.65
CA PRO A 132 -18.76 -1.35 5.73
C PRO A 132 -18.75 -2.88 5.91
N ASP A 133 -19.79 -3.58 5.43
CA ASP A 133 -19.87 -5.06 5.57
C ASP A 133 -18.86 -5.82 4.68
N THR A 134 -18.07 -5.11 3.87
CA THR A 134 -17.10 -5.71 2.96
C THR A 134 -15.86 -6.16 3.72
N LYS A 135 -15.56 -7.47 3.69
CA LYS A 135 -14.31 -8.01 4.24
C LYS A 135 -13.10 -7.54 3.44
N ARG A 136 -12.05 -7.14 4.15
CA ARG A 136 -10.76 -6.67 3.62
C ARG A 136 -9.68 -7.67 3.99
N TYR A 137 -8.84 -8.01 3.01
CA TYR A 137 -7.72 -8.93 3.20
C TYR A 137 -6.40 -8.18 3.10
N VAL A 138 -5.60 -8.24 4.16
CA VAL A 138 -4.28 -7.62 4.23
C VAL A 138 -3.23 -8.73 4.39
N PRO A 139 -2.31 -8.91 3.43
CA PRO A 139 -1.24 -9.89 3.53
C PRO A 139 -0.38 -9.67 4.79
N ILE A 140 -0.05 -10.76 5.49
CA ILE A 140 0.86 -10.74 6.65
C ILE A 140 2.13 -11.54 6.36
N GLY A 141 3.25 -11.18 6.98
CA GLY A 141 4.55 -11.80 6.72
C GLY A 141 5.48 -10.97 5.84
N MET A 142 5.20 -9.66 5.73
CA MET A 142 6.10 -8.69 5.13
C MET A 142 7.49 -8.83 5.77
N SER A 143 8.51 -9.10 4.97
CA SER A 143 9.89 -9.21 5.43
C SER A 143 10.77 -8.30 4.59
N TYR A 144 11.34 -7.29 5.26
CA TYR A 144 12.37 -6.45 4.67
C TYR A 144 13.72 -7.08 5.01
N PHE A 145 14.49 -7.45 3.98
CA PHE A 145 15.79 -8.12 4.08
C PHE A 145 15.77 -9.52 4.73
N THR A 146 15.53 -10.56 3.92
CA THR A 146 15.86 -11.95 4.25
C THR A 146 17.28 -12.30 3.75
N GLY A 147 18.25 -11.43 4.01
CA GLY A 147 19.66 -11.83 3.86
C GLY A 147 19.99 -12.80 5.00
N LYS A 148 20.57 -13.97 4.69
CA LYS A 148 21.12 -14.87 5.72
C LYS A 148 21.93 -14.02 6.71
N ALA A 149 21.59 -14.09 7.99
CA ALA A 149 22.52 -13.66 9.02
C ALA A 149 23.84 -14.38 8.72
N ALA A 150 24.90 -13.63 8.45
CA ALA A 150 26.23 -14.20 8.38
C ALA A 150 26.46 -14.89 9.73
N GLU A 151 26.58 -16.21 9.72
CA GLU A 151 27.07 -16.98 10.86
C GLU A 151 28.41 -16.32 11.27
N GLN A 152 28.44 -15.75 12.48
CA GLN A 152 29.66 -15.34 13.17
C GLN A 152 30.14 -16.50 14.03
#